data_AF-A0A351J6B9-F1
#
_entry.id   AF-A0A351J6B9-F1
#
_cell.length_a   1.000
_cell.length_b   1.000
_cell.length_c   1.000
_cell.angle_alpha   90.00
_cell.angle_beta   90.00
_cell.angle_gamma   90.00
#
_symmetry.space_group_name_H-M   'P 1'
#
loop_
_entity.id
_entity.type
_entity.pdbx_description
1 polymer ?
#
loop_
_entity_poly.entity_id
_entity_poly.type
_entity_poly.pdbx_seq_one_letter_code
_entity_poly.pdbx_strand_id
1 'polypeptide(L)'
;MNQNAIIVQGDIKAVTQAEWQSINPSVKSMAVDMTMAIKEAHEKVAQAKRIAEEAPNLKGGFLGFGKQKKINVALSEAQVITNEALFDLSELIQQSIKFTIRSVKTAIDMQKALAYLAVNGIRDANGRVESLSSECAESINTIIESAQDFVSQQAEIEDRLIALNDRVHALKNEFRKQYEALKEMRETLSIHSDRIERQGQKLSESIEHLRGILVENQKITEERIKSSETELREIIASNKQFEKKERDLLRDEYQTDIRKMKSTLIIFCGSIAAVAITALILSIVL
;
A
#
# COMPACT_ATOMS: atom_id res chain seq x y z
N MET A 1 66.61 51.72 -42.28
CA MET A 1 65.81 50.50 -42.10
C MET A 1 64.63 50.88 -41.23
N ASN A 2 63.46 51.08 -41.83
CA ASN A 2 62.24 51.47 -41.14
C ASN A 2 61.67 50.25 -40.41
N GLN A 3 61.70 50.27 -39.08
CA GLN A 3 60.93 49.34 -38.26
C GLN A 3 59.48 49.82 -38.27
N ASN A 4 58.64 49.12 -39.02
CA ASN A 4 57.20 49.27 -38.95
C ASN A 4 56.75 48.84 -37.55
N ALA A 5 56.43 49.81 -36.69
CA ALA A 5 55.63 49.56 -35.52
C ALA A 5 54.24 49.09 -36.00
N ILE A 6 53.96 47.80 -35.83
CA ILE A 6 52.62 47.26 -36.04
C ILE A 6 51.78 47.76 -34.86
N ILE A 7 51.04 48.84 -35.08
CA ILE A 7 49.98 49.27 -34.17
C ILE A 7 48.86 48.26 -34.33
N VAL A 8 48.78 47.29 -33.41
CA VAL A 8 47.62 46.42 -33.29
C VAL A 8 46.48 47.27 -32.72
N GLN A 9 45.68 47.87 -33.60
CA GLN A 9 44.37 48.42 -33.25
C GLN A 9 43.41 47.25 -32.96
N GLY A 10 43.55 46.65 -31.79
CA GLY A 10 42.48 45.86 -31.20
C GLY A 10 41.73 46.75 -30.23
N ASP A 11 40.41 46.92 -30.40
CA ASP A 11 39.51 47.49 -29.39
C ASP A 11 39.49 46.57 -28.15
N ILE A 12 40.57 46.55 -27.38
CA ILE A 12 40.62 45.92 -26.08
C ILE A 12 39.89 46.87 -25.14
N LYS A 13 38.60 46.60 -24.89
CA LYS A 13 37.85 47.27 -23.82
C LYS A 13 38.60 47.07 -22.51
N ALA A 14 39.26 48.12 -22.04
CA ALA A 14 39.90 48.14 -20.74
C ALA A 14 38.83 48.02 -19.65
N VAL A 15 39.07 47.13 -18.68
CA VAL A 15 38.20 46.96 -17.52
C VAL A 15 38.35 48.19 -16.62
N THR A 16 37.22 48.77 -16.22
CA THR A 16 37.17 49.95 -15.36
C THR A 16 37.47 49.60 -13.90
N GLN A 17 37.93 50.57 -13.13
CA GLN A 17 38.21 50.41 -11.68
C GLN A 17 36.98 49.88 -10.90
N ALA A 18 35.77 50.28 -11.30
CA ALA A 18 34.53 49.85 -10.67
C ALA A 18 34.21 48.37 -10.97
N GLU A 19 34.41 47.93 -12.22
CA GLU A 19 34.27 46.52 -12.61
C GLU A 19 35.28 45.66 -11.84
N TRP A 20 36.53 46.12 -11.72
CA TRP A 20 37.59 45.43 -10.97
C TRP A 20 37.24 45.21 -9.48
N GLN A 21 36.73 46.24 -8.81
CA GLN A 21 36.34 46.15 -7.39
C GLN A 21 35.10 45.27 -7.16
N SER A 22 34.21 45.13 -8.15
CA SER A 22 32.98 44.35 -8.06
C SER A 22 33.17 42.82 -8.17
N ILE A 23 34.28 42.40 -8.79
CA ILE A 23 34.57 40.98 -9.06
C ILE A 23 34.88 40.21 -7.77
N ASN A 24 35.71 40.79 -6.91
CA ASN A 24 36.24 40.15 -5.70
C ASN A 24 35.14 39.81 -4.65
N PRO A 25 34.16 40.70 -4.38
CA PRO A 25 33.03 40.40 -3.50
C PRO A 25 32.10 39.31 -4.05
N SER A 26 31.85 39.29 -5.37
CA SER A 26 30.90 38.34 -5.98
C SER A 26 31.41 36.90 -5.97
N VAL A 27 32.72 36.73 -6.22
CA VAL A 27 33.39 35.41 -6.18
C VAL A 27 33.41 34.89 -4.74
N LYS A 28 33.70 35.76 -3.77
CA LYS A 28 33.69 35.42 -2.34
C LYS A 28 32.30 35.00 -1.84
N SER A 29 31.23 35.67 -2.27
CA SER A 29 29.84 35.29 -1.94
C SER A 29 29.48 33.90 -2.48
N MET A 30 29.78 33.62 -3.75
CA MET A 30 29.50 32.31 -4.35
C MET A 30 30.21 31.15 -3.63
N ALA A 31 31.46 31.35 -3.18
CA ALA A 31 32.18 30.34 -2.42
C ALA A 31 31.52 30.02 -1.06
N VAL A 32 30.93 31.02 -0.41
CA VAL A 32 30.16 30.83 0.83
C VAL A 32 28.87 30.06 0.55
N ASP A 33 28.12 30.44 -0.49
CA ASP A 33 26.88 29.77 -0.87
C ASP A 33 27.10 28.28 -1.21
N MET A 34 28.16 27.97 -1.97
CA MET A 34 28.57 26.59 -2.25
C MET A 34 28.92 25.81 -0.97
N THR A 35 29.61 26.45 -0.02
CA THR A 35 29.98 25.79 1.24
C THR A 35 28.75 25.45 2.08
N MET A 36 27.75 26.33 2.12
CA MET A 36 26.49 26.07 2.82
C MET A 36 25.72 24.92 2.17
N ALA A 37 25.55 24.95 0.84
CA ALA A 37 24.82 23.91 0.14
C ALA A 37 25.53 22.54 0.23
N ILE A 38 26.87 22.48 0.25
CA ILE A 38 27.63 21.23 0.49
C ILE A 38 27.30 20.67 1.88
N LYS A 39 27.25 21.54 2.89
CA LYS A 39 26.92 21.15 4.26
C LYS A 39 25.50 20.60 4.35
N GLU A 40 24.52 21.29 3.75
CA GLU A 40 23.12 20.85 3.75
C GLU A 40 22.92 19.51 3.03
N ALA A 41 23.52 19.34 1.85
CA ALA A 41 23.47 18.08 1.12
C ALA A 41 24.10 16.92 1.93
N HIS A 42 25.23 17.18 2.60
CA HIS A 42 25.90 16.20 3.45
C HIS A 42 25.03 15.79 4.66
N GLU A 43 24.37 16.74 5.31
CA GLU A 43 23.47 16.49 6.43
C GLU A 43 22.25 15.65 6.02
N LYS A 44 21.63 15.95 4.87
CA LYS A 44 20.52 15.17 4.32
C LYS A 44 20.93 13.74 3.96
N VAL A 45 22.09 13.55 3.33
CA VAL A 45 22.62 12.19 3.04
C VAL A 45 22.88 11.41 4.34
N ALA A 46 23.45 12.06 5.36
CA ALA A 46 23.68 11.44 6.66
C ALA A 46 22.37 11.07 7.37
N GLN A 47 21.31 11.88 7.21
CA GLN A 47 19.98 11.58 7.74
C GLN A 47 19.32 10.42 6.99
N ALA A 48 19.32 10.43 5.66
CA ALA A 48 18.78 9.35 4.84
C ALA A 48 19.46 8.01 5.15
N LYS A 49 20.79 8.02 5.29
CA LYS A 49 21.58 6.83 5.66
C LYS A 49 21.17 6.27 7.02
N ARG A 50 21.02 7.13 8.04
CA ARG A 50 20.56 6.70 9.37
C ARG A 50 19.17 6.05 9.32
N ILE A 51 18.21 6.70 8.65
CA ILE A 51 16.86 6.15 8.51
C ILE A 51 16.86 4.79 7.80
N ALA A 52 17.66 4.64 6.75
CA ALA A 52 17.79 3.38 6.02
C ALA A 52 18.46 2.27 6.86
N GLU A 53 19.49 2.59 7.65
CA GLU A 53 20.18 1.66 8.55
C GLU A 53 19.32 1.25 9.75
N GLU A 54 18.47 2.14 10.25
CA GLU A 54 17.56 1.89 11.36
C GLU A 54 16.27 1.17 10.93
N ALA A 55 15.86 1.28 9.67
CA ALA A 55 14.62 0.71 9.16
C ALA A 55 14.46 -0.80 9.46
N PRO A 56 15.45 -1.69 9.25
CA PRO A 56 15.34 -3.12 9.54
C PRO A 56 15.08 -3.44 11.02
N ASN A 57 15.50 -2.54 11.91
CA ASN A 57 15.41 -2.68 13.36
C ASN A 57 14.08 -2.19 13.95
N LEU A 58 13.19 -1.64 13.12
CA LEU A 58 11.87 -1.18 13.55
C LEU A 58 11.03 -2.35 14.09
N LYS A 59 10.53 -2.19 15.32
CA LYS A 59 9.65 -3.18 15.96
C LYS A 59 8.22 -3.07 15.44
N GLY A 60 7.66 -4.22 15.06
CA GLY A 60 6.24 -4.38 14.76
C GLY A 60 5.38 -4.31 16.02
N GLY A 61 4.05 -4.37 15.86
CA GLY A 61 3.13 -4.57 16.97
C GLY A 61 3.29 -5.93 17.62
N PHE A 62 2.43 -6.23 18.61
CA PHE A 62 2.34 -7.55 19.25
C PHE A 62 2.21 -8.62 18.14
N LEU A 63 3.12 -9.60 18.09
CA LEU A 63 3.31 -10.63 17.03
C LEU A 63 4.03 -10.22 15.72
N GLY A 64 4.66 -9.05 15.64
CA GLY A 64 5.42 -8.65 14.44
C GLY A 64 4.56 -8.12 13.29
N PHE A 65 3.24 -8.04 13.50
CA PHE A 65 2.32 -7.39 12.56
C PHE A 65 2.72 -5.93 12.32
N GLY A 66 2.64 -5.52 11.05
CA GLY A 66 2.97 -4.17 10.62
C GLY A 66 4.48 -3.84 10.58
N LYS A 67 5.37 -4.78 10.95
CA LYS A 67 6.83 -4.57 10.84
C LYS A 67 7.25 -4.22 9.41
N GLN A 68 6.83 -5.03 8.44
CA GLN A 68 7.15 -4.79 7.02
C GLN A 68 6.56 -3.45 6.52
N LYS A 69 5.36 -3.08 6.99
CA LYS A 69 4.73 -1.79 6.65
C LYS A 69 5.58 -0.62 7.16
N LYS A 70 6.05 -0.67 8.41
CA LYS A 70 6.93 0.36 8.99
C LYS A 70 8.30 0.43 8.30
N ILE A 71 8.91 -0.71 8.01
CA ILE A 71 10.16 -0.79 7.23
C ILE A 71 9.98 -0.09 5.89
N ASN A 72 8.92 -0.42 5.15
CA ASN A 72 8.66 0.17 3.84
C ASN A 72 8.37 1.68 3.92
N VAL A 73 7.78 2.18 5.02
CA VAL A 73 7.61 3.63 5.23
C VAL A 73 8.95 4.32 5.44
N ALA A 74 9.79 3.81 6.35
CA ALA A 74 11.08 4.40 6.65
C ALA A 74 12.02 4.37 5.41
N LEU A 75 12.04 3.27 4.65
CA LEU A 75 12.81 3.18 3.41
C LEU A 75 12.31 4.16 2.35
N SER A 76 10.99 4.36 2.26
CA SER A 76 10.42 5.35 1.34
C SER A 76 10.78 6.77 1.74
N GLU A 77 10.80 7.09 3.04
CA GLU A 77 11.22 8.40 3.56
C GLU A 77 12.71 8.65 3.31
N ALA A 78 13.55 7.64 3.54
CA ALA A 78 14.98 7.71 3.20
C ALA A 78 15.21 7.95 1.70
N GLN A 79 14.42 7.33 0.82
CA GLN A 79 14.48 7.57 -0.62
C GLN A 79 14.09 9.00 -0.99
N VAL A 80 13.04 9.56 -0.35
CA VAL A 80 12.64 10.97 -0.57
C VAL A 80 13.78 11.91 -0.18
N ILE A 81 14.36 11.74 1.01
CA ILE A 81 15.47 12.58 1.50
C ILE A 81 16.71 12.44 0.59
N THR A 82 16.99 11.23 0.12
CA THR A 82 18.11 11.00 -0.83
C THR A 82 17.88 11.73 -2.15
N ASN A 83 16.66 11.72 -2.67
CA ASN A 83 16.32 12.44 -3.89
C ASN A 83 16.38 13.96 -3.70
N GLU A 84 16.04 14.48 -2.52
CA GLU A 84 16.26 15.88 -2.17
C GLU A 84 17.74 16.24 -2.12
N ALA A 85 18.58 15.39 -1.53
CA ALA A 85 20.02 15.62 -1.52
C ALA A 85 20.64 15.58 -2.93
N LEU A 86 20.16 14.71 -3.82
CA LEU A 86 20.59 14.68 -5.23
C LEU A 86 20.22 15.97 -5.96
N PHE A 87 19.08 16.56 -5.62
CA PHE A 87 18.66 17.85 -6.16
C PHE A 87 19.60 18.98 -5.68
N ASP A 88 19.90 19.04 -4.39
CA ASP A 88 20.83 20.06 -3.85
C ASP A 88 22.24 19.90 -4.46
N LEU A 89 22.68 18.65 -4.72
CA LEU A 89 23.92 18.36 -5.43
C LEU A 89 23.92 18.88 -6.87
N SER A 90 22.79 18.84 -7.58
CA SER A 90 22.70 19.45 -8.91
C SER A 90 22.80 20.98 -8.88
N GLU A 91 22.23 21.63 -7.87
CA GLU A 91 22.40 23.07 -7.67
C GLU A 91 23.86 23.43 -7.35
N LEU A 92 24.53 22.62 -6.53
CA LEU A 92 25.95 22.78 -6.23
C LEU A 92 26.84 22.68 -7.47
N ILE A 93 26.58 21.72 -8.35
CA ILE A 93 27.31 21.58 -9.62
C ILE A 93 27.14 22.85 -10.47
N GLN A 94 25.91 23.37 -10.58
CA GLN A 94 25.67 24.62 -11.30
C GLN A 94 26.39 25.82 -10.66
N GLN A 95 26.34 25.97 -9.34
CA GLN A 95 27.04 27.05 -8.65
C GLN A 95 28.56 26.96 -8.85
N SER A 96 29.14 25.75 -8.83
CA SER A 96 30.57 25.53 -9.06
C SER A 96 31.02 25.95 -10.46
N ILE A 97 30.18 25.73 -11.47
CA ILE A 97 30.45 26.12 -12.85
C ILE A 97 30.33 27.63 -13.03
N LYS A 98 29.28 28.24 -12.47
CA LYS A 98 29.14 29.71 -12.43
C LYS A 98 30.36 30.38 -11.77
N PHE A 99 30.82 29.82 -10.65
CA PHE A 99 32.03 30.29 -9.95
C PHE A 99 33.28 30.15 -10.82
N THR A 100 33.44 29.01 -11.49
CA THR A 100 34.57 28.74 -12.39
C THR A 100 34.58 29.71 -13.58
N ILE A 101 33.44 29.92 -14.24
CA ILE A 101 33.28 30.87 -15.35
C ILE A 101 33.68 32.28 -14.92
N ARG A 102 33.19 32.74 -13.75
CA ARG A 102 33.53 34.07 -13.23
C ARG A 102 35.01 34.20 -12.87
N SER A 103 35.60 33.16 -12.27
CA SER A 103 37.02 33.14 -11.91
C SER A 103 37.91 33.21 -13.16
N VAL A 104 37.57 32.46 -14.22
CA VAL A 104 38.32 32.52 -15.48
C VAL A 104 38.11 33.84 -16.21
N LYS A 105 36.89 34.39 -16.26
CA LYS A 105 36.66 35.75 -16.80
C LYS A 105 37.50 36.80 -16.07
N THR A 106 37.58 36.71 -14.74
CA THR A 106 38.45 37.57 -13.94
C THR A 106 39.92 37.44 -14.33
N ALA A 107 40.40 36.21 -14.53
CA ALA A 107 41.78 35.96 -14.96
C ALA A 107 42.05 36.50 -16.38
N ILE A 108 41.08 36.37 -17.31
CA ILE A 108 41.15 36.96 -18.65
C ILE A 108 41.27 38.48 -18.54
N ASP A 109 40.47 39.12 -17.70
CA ASP A 109 40.48 40.56 -17.50
C ASP A 109 41.83 41.04 -16.95
N MET A 110 42.42 40.30 -16.00
CA MET A 110 43.80 40.53 -15.52
C MET A 110 44.82 40.41 -16.64
N GLN A 111 44.71 39.38 -17.47
CA GLN A 111 45.65 39.15 -18.57
C GLN A 111 45.51 40.22 -19.67
N LYS A 112 44.30 40.68 -19.97
CA LYS A 112 44.08 41.83 -20.87
C LYS A 112 44.73 43.10 -20.32
N ALA A 113 44.61 43.36 -19.02
CA ALA A 113 45.28 44.48 -18.38
C ALA A 113 46.81 44.34 -18.43
N LEU A 114 47.35 43.13 -18.23
CA LEU A 114 48.78 42.83 -18.37
C LEU A 114 49.27 42.97 -19.82
N ALA A 115 48.51 42.49 -20.82
CA ALA A 115 48.81 42.69 -22.24
C ALA A 115 48.84 44.18 -22.59
N TYR A 116 47.86 44.94 -22.10
CA TYR A 116 47.83 46.39 -22.28
C TYR A 116 49.08 47.06 -21.70
N LEU A 117 49.49 46.69 -20.49
CA LEU A 117 50.72 47.19 -19.86
C LEU A 117 51.98 46.72 -20.61
N ALA A 118 51.99 45.50 -21.15
CA ALA A 118 53.10 44.95 -21.91
C ALA A 118 53.33 45.69 -23.23
N VAL A 119 52.23 45.98 -23.96
CA VAL A 119 52.24 46.66 -25.26
C VAL A 119 52.48 48.15 -25.12
N ASN A 120 51.84 48.82 -24.15
CA ASN A 120 51.94 50.27 -23.99
C ASN A 120 53.08 50.70 -23.07
N GLY A 121 53.72 49.74 -22.40
CA GLY A 121 54.81 49.94 -21.45
C GLY A 121 54.39 50.65 -20.16
N ILE A 122 55.28 50.60 -19.17
CA ILE A 122 55.13 51.34 -17.91
C ILE A 122 55.99 52.59 -18.02
N ARG A 123 55.41 53.76 -17.72
CA ARG A 123 56.18 55.00 -17.60
C ARG A 123 56.95 55.01 -16.28
N ASP A 124 58.26 55.14 -16.34
CA ASP A 124 59.09 55.42 -15.17
C ASP A 124 58.83 56.84 -14.64
N ALA A 125 59.38 57.16 -13.46
CA ALA A 125 59.26 58.49 -12.85
C ALA A 125 59.86 59.63 -13.72
N ASN A 126 60.64 59.30 -14.75
CA ASN A 126 61.29 60.23 -15.67
C ASN A 126 60.53 60.32 -17.01
N GLY A 127 59.38 59.63 -17.15
CA GLY A 127 58.56 59.60 -18.36
C GLY A 127 59.06 58.67 -19.47
N ARG A 128 60.08 57.85 -19.23
CA ARG A 128 60.53 56.80 -20.16
C ARG A 128 59.56 55.63 -20.12
N VAL A 129 59.17 55.15 -21.29
CA VAL A 129 58.27 54.00 -21.44
C VAL A 129 59.13 52.75 -21.58
N GLU A 130 59.06 51.84 -20.62
CA GLU A 130 59.61 50.48 -20.74
C GLU A 130 58.51 49.54 -21.23
N SER A 131 58.59 49.09 -22.49
CA SER A 131 57.69 48.09 -23.08
C SER A 131 58.25 46.68 -22.92
N LEU A 132 57.37 45.69 -22.69
CA LEU A 132 57.75 44.27 -22.74
C LEU A 132 57.96 43.83 -24.21
N SER A 133 58.71 42.74 -24.43
CA SER A 133 59.01 42.26 -25.79
C SER A 133 57.76 41.81 -26.54
N SER A 134 57.80 41.83 -27.87
CA SER A 134 56.68 41.39 -28.72
C SER A 134 56.27 39.95 -28.45
N GLU A 135 57.21 39.06 -28.10
CA GLU A 135 56.89 37.67 -27.75
C GLU A 135 56.06 37.57 -26.45
N CYS A 136 56.23 38.51 -25.53
CA CYS A 136 55.45 38.57 -24.29
C CYS A 136 53.99 38.96 -24.57
N ALA A 137 53.76 39.95 -25.44
CA ALA A 137 52.41 40.34 -25.86
C ALA A 137 51.68 39.21 -26.61
N GLU A 138 52.39 38.51 -27.51
CA GLU A 138 51.84 37.38 -28.27
C GLU A 138 51.48 36.21 -27.33
N SER A 139 52.35 35.88 -26.37
CA SER A 139 52.07 34.86 -25.36
C SER A 139 50.85 35.19 -24.51
N ILE A 140 50.68 36.46 -24.09
CA ILE A 140 49.50 36.86 -23.30
C ILE A 140 48.22 36.76 -24.14
N ASN A 141 48.25 37.11 -25.43
CA ASN A 141 47.11 36.96 -26.32
C ASN A 141 46.69 35.49 -26.48
N THR A 142 47.63 34.57 -26.66
CA THR A 142 47.32 33.11 -26.72
C THR A 142 46.66 32.61 -25.43
N ILE A 143 47.09 33.10 -24.27
CA ILE A 143 46.47 32.73 -22.98
C ILE A 143 45.04 33.31 -22.89
N ILE A 144 44.84 34.56 -23.34
CA ILE A 144 43.50 35.18 -23.39
C ILE A 144 42.56 34.39 -24.29
N GLU A 145 42.99 34.00 -25.50
CA GLU A 145 42.20 33.20 -26.45
C GLU A 145 41.82 31.85 -25.84
N SER A 146 42.81 31.12 -25.30
CA SER A 146 42.59 29.81 -24.65
C SER A 146 41.61 29.90 -23.48
N ALA A 147 41.68 30.98 -22.70
CA ALA A 147 40.78 31.21 -21.58
C ALA A 147 39.36 31.60 -22.05
N GLN A 148 39.22 32.33 -23.15
CA GLN A 148 37.91 32.65 -23.76
C GLN A 148 37.23 31.39 -24.30
N ASP A 149 37.99 30.50 -24.94
CA ASP A 149 37.49 29.20 -25.39
C ASP A 149 37.00 28.36 -24.20
N PHE A 150 37.77 28.29 -23.12
CA PHE A 150 37.36 27.60 -21.90
C PHE A 150 36.07 28.18 -21.29
N VAL A 151 35.96 29.52 -21.21
CA VAL A 151 34.75 30.19 -20.72
C VAL A 151 33.53 29.84 -21.58
N SER A 152 33.70 29.79 -22.90
CA SER A 152 32.63 29.46 -23.84
C SER A 152 32.17 28.00 -23.67
N GLN A 153 33.12 27.07 -23.54
CA GLN A 153 32.82 25.67 -23.24
C GLN A 153 32.10 25.49 -21.89
N GLN A 154 32.53 26.21 -20.86
CA GLN A 154 31.87 26.17 -19.54
C GLN A 154 30.46 26.76 -19.58
N ALA A 155 30.22 27.82 -20.36
CA ALA A 155 28.88 28.38 -20.54
C ALA A 155 27.93 27.39 -21.23
N GLU A 156 28.39 26.64 -22.23
CA GLU A 156 27.59 25.58 -22.85
C GLU A 156 27.25 24.46 -21.85
N ILE A 157 28.19 24.10 -20.96
CA ILE A 157 27.94 23.14 -19.89
C ILE A 157 26.91 23.68 -18.90
N GLU A 158 26.97 24.98 -18.56
CA GLU A 158 25.99 25.65 -17.70
C GLU A 158 24.58 25.56 -18.31
N ASP A 159 24.43 25.88 -19.59
CA ASP A 159 23.13 25.78 -20.31
C ASP A 159 22.58 24.34 -20.29
N ARG A 160 23.44 23.34 -20.54
CA ARG A 160 23.05 21.92 -20.47
C ARG A 160 22.63 21.52 -19.06
N LEU A 161 23.28 22.05 -18.02
CA LEU A 161 22.91 21.78 -16.63
C LEU A 161 21.64 22.49 -16.20
N ILE A 162 21.33 23.68 -16.72
CA ILE A 162 20.04 24.34 -16.50
C ILE A 162 18.93 23.45 -17.07
N ALA A 163 19.07 23.00 -18.32
CA ALA A 163 18.11 22.10 -18.94
C ALA A 163 17.97 20.75 -18.19
N LEU A 164 19.07 20.21 -17.65
CA LEU A 164 19.03 19.02 -16.82
C LEU A 164 18.29 19.28 -15.50
N ASN A 165 18.54 20.40 -14.85
CA ASN A 165 17.88 20.77 -13.59
C ASN A 165 16.38 20.97 -13.75
N ASP A 166 15.94 21.58 -14.85
CA ASP A 166 14.52 21.70 -15.18
C ASP A 166 13.87 20.32 -15.33
N ARG A 167 14.55 19.37 -15.98
CA ARG A 167 14.09 17.98 -16.09
C ARG A 167 14.04 17.28 -14.74
N VAL A 168 15.05 17.47 -13.88
CA VAL A 168 15.08 16.90 -12.52
C VAL A 168 13.93 17.47 -11.68
N HIS A 169 13.65 18.76 -11.77
CA HIS A 169 12.50 19.39 -11.13
C HIS A 169 11.17 18.85 -11.62
N ALA A 170 11.01 18.68 -12.93
CA ALA A 170 9.81 18.08 -13.50
C ALA A 170 9.62 16.64 -12.98
N LEU A 171 10.69 15.84 -12.97
CA LEU A 171 10.68 14.48 -12.45
C LEU A 171 10.33 14.44 -10.96
N LYS A 172 10.92 15.33 -10.14
CA LYS A 172 10.63 15.46 -8.71
C LYS A 172 9.16 15.75 -8.46
N ASN A 173 8.57 16.65 -9.25
CA ASN A 173 7.15 16.97 -9.16
C ASN A 173 6.26 15.79 -9.56
N GLU A 174 6.62 15.05 -10.60
CA GLU A 174 5.93 13.83 -11.03
C GLU A 174 5.96 12.76 -9.92
N PHE A 175 7.15 12.49 -9.38
CA PHE A 175 7.34 11.54 -8.26
C PHE A 175 6.54 11.94 -7.03
N ARG A 176 6.51 13.22 -6.67
CA ARG A 176 5.71 13.71 -5.53
C ARG A 176 4.22 13.44 -5.74
N LYS A 177 3.69 13.71 -6.94
CA LYS A 177 2.28 13.41 -7.28
C LYS A 177 1.98 11.92 -7.16
N GLN A 178 2.86 11.07 -7.71
CA GLN A 178 2.70 9.61 -7.61
C GLN A 178 2.77 9.11 -6.16
N TYR A 179 3.67 9.68 -5.35
CA TYR A 179 3.79 9.35 -3.94
C TYR A 179 2.51 9.66 -3.16
N GLU A 180 1.94 10.86 -3.33
CA GLU A 180 0.68 11.23 -2.68
C GLU A 180 -0.48 10.33 -3.15
N ALA A 181 -0.57 10.02 -4.45
CA ALA A 181 -1.56 9.08 -4.97
C ALA A 181 -1.43 7.67 -4.36
N LEU A 182 -0.20 7.17 -4.22
CA LEU A 182 0.07 5.89 -3.56
C LEU A 182 -0.28 5.91 -2.07
N LYS A 183 -0.07 7.05 -1.40
CA LYS A 183 -0.43 7.24 -0.01
C LYS A 183 -1.95 7.20 0.19
N GLU A 184 -2.71 7.93 -0.63
CA GLU A 184 -4.19 7.88 -0.64
C GLU A 184 -4.72 6.47 -0.94
N MET A 185 -4.12 5.79 -1.93
CA MET A 185 -4.51 4.43 -2.29
C MET A 185 -4.24 3.45 -1.13
N ARG A 186 -3.12 3.62 -0.42
CA ARG A 186 -2.80 2.82 0.79
C ARG A 186 -3.80 3.06 1.92
N GLU A 187 -4.19 4.31 2.18
CA GLU A 187 -5.19 4.63 3.19
C GLU A 187 -6.54 3.99 2.85
N THR A 188 -6.94 4.09 1.59
CA THR A 188 -8.15 3.43 1.07
C THR A 188 -8.09 1.91 1.25
N LEU A 189 -6.95 1.29 0.96
CA LEU A 189 -6.75 -0.15 1.14
C LEU A 189 -6.88 -0.57 2.62
N SER A 190 -6.36 0.26 3.53
CA SER A 190 -6.46 0.02 4.98
C SER A 190 -7.92 0.03 5.44
N ILE A 191 -8.71 1.02 4.98
CA ILE A 191 -10.14 1.11 5.31
C ILE A 191 -10.91 -0.11 4.78
N HIS A 192 -10.61 -0.56 3.55
CA HIS A 192 -11.24 -1.74 2.97
C HIS A 192 -10.86 -3.02 3.73
N SER A 193 -9.60 -3.17 4.14
CA SER A 193 -9.15 -4.29 4.96
C SER A 193 -9.92 -4.38 6.27
N ASP A 194 -10.03 -3.27 7.00
CA ASP A 194 -10.77 -3.22 8.28
C ASP A 194 -12.26 -3.51 8.10
N ARG A 195 -12.84 -3.14 6.95
CA ARG A 195 -14.24 -3.43 6.61
C ARG A 195 -14.45 -4.91 6.32
N ILE A 196 -13.56 -5.54 5.56
CA ILE A 196 -13.62 -6.98 5.26
C ILE A 196 -13.53 -7.79 6.55
N GLU A 197 -12.64 -7.41 7.46
CA GLU A 197 -12.50 -8.05 8.77
C GLU A 197 -13.79 -7.98 9.59
N ARG A 198 -14.40 -6.78 9.69
CA ARG A 198 -15.69 -6.58 10.36
C ARG A 198 -16.82 -7.39 9.73
N GLN A 199 -16.85 -7.49 8.40
CA GLN A 199 -17.84 -8.31 7.70
C GLN A 199 -17.64 -9.80 7.96
N GLY A 200 -16.39 -10.26 8.02
CA GLY A 200 -16.05 -11.63 8.40
C GLY A 200 -16.53 -12.00 9.81
N GLN A 201 -16.33 -11.10 10.78
CA GLN A 201 -16.83 -11.29 12.15
C GLN A 201 -18.35 -11.40 12.21
N LYS A 202 -19.08 -10.46 11.59
CA LYS A 202 -20.55 -10.48 11.53
C LYS A 202 -21.11 -11.74 10.87
N LEU A 203 -20.44 -12.21 9.82
CA LEU A 203 -20.82 -13.45 9.14
C LEU A 203 -20.63 -14.66 10.05
N SER A 204 -19.51 -14.71 10.78
CA SER A 204 -19.24 -15.77 11.76
C SER A 204 -20.29 -15.80 12.88
N GLU A 205 -20.62 -14.65 13.45
CA GLU A 205 -21.68 -14.52 14.47
C GLU A 205 -23.04 -15.00 13.94
N SER A 206 -23.38 -14.63 12.70
CA SER A 206 -24.63 -15.06 12.07
C SER A 206 -24.68 -16.57 11.83
N ILE A 207 -23.55 -17.18 11.43
CA ILE A 207 -23.43 -18.63 11.25
C ILE A 207 -23.65 -19.36 12.57
N GLU A 208 -23.01 -18.91 13.65
CA GLU A 208 -23.17 -19.52 14.98
C GLU A 208 -24.59 -19.37 15.51
N HIS A 209 -25.22 -18.21 15.31
CA HIS A 209 -26.64 -18.02 15.65
C HIS A 209 -27.56 -18.99 14.89
N LEU A 210 -27.37 -19.13 13.57
CA LEU A 210 -28.15 -20.07 12.75
C LEU A 210 -27.92 -21.53 13.14
N ARG A 211 -26.69 -21.90 13.52
CA ARG A 211 -26.39 -23.23 14.07
C ARG A 211 -27.14 -23.49 15.37
N GLY A 212 -27.19 -22.51 16.26
CA GLY A 212 -27.98 -22.59 17.50
C GLY A 212 -29.45 -22.88 17.23
N ILE A 213 -30.07 -22.10 16.33
CA ILE A 213 -31.46 -22.30 15.90
C ILE A 213 -31.68 -23.69 15.29
N LEU A 214 -30.74 -24.18 14.48
CA LEU A 214 -30.85 -25.49 13.84
C LEU A 214 -30.90 -26.62 14.88
N VAL A 215 -30.01 -26.56 15.88
CA VAL A 215 -29.96 -27.55 16.97
C VAL A 215 -31.25 -27.50 17.80
N GLU A 216 -31.75 -26.31 18.11
CA GLU A 216 -33.00 -26.15 18.86
C GLU A 216 -34.22 -26.69 18.08
N ASN A 217 -34.32 -26.37 16.80
CA ASN A 217 -35.37 -26.90 15.93
C ASN A 217 -35.30 -28.43 15.78
N GLN A 218 -34.10 -29.01 15.72
CA GLN A 218 -33.92 -30.47 15.72
C GLN A 218 -34.47 -31.08 17.00
N LYS A 219 -34.11 -30.52 18.17
CA LYS A 219 -34.60 -30.99 19.46
C LYS A 219 -36.13 -30.92 19.57
N ILE A 220 -36.74 -29.80 19.17
CA ILE A 220 -38.20 -29.65 19.15
C ILE A 220 -38.85 -30.69 18.23
N THR A 221 -38.25 -30.94 17.07
CA THR A 221 -38.76 -31.93 16.13
C THR A 221 -38.69 -33.35 16.70
N GLU A 222 -37.57 -33.72 17.34
CA GLU A 222 -37.42 -35.00 18.04
C GLU A 222 -38.43 -35.18 19.17
N GLU A 223 -38.64 -34.13 19.99
CA GLU A 223 -39.65 -34.14 21.06
C GLU A 223 -41.07 -34.33 20.50
N ARG A 224 -41.42 -33.64 19.40
CA ARG A 224 -42.71 -33.81 18.72
C ARG A 224 -42.89 -35.22 18.16
N ILE A 225 -41.87 -35.77 17.51
CA ILE A 225 -41.90 -37.16 17.00
C ILE A 225 -42.14 -38.12 18.16
N LYS A 226 -41.41 -37.99 19.26
CA LYS A 226 -41.55 -38.86 20.44
C LYS A 226 -42.93 -38.75 21.09
N SER A 227 -43.50 -37.55 21.15
CA SER A 227 -44.88 -37.32 21.61
C SER A 227 -45.87 -38.06 20.71
N SER A 228 -45.78 -37.86 19.38
CA SER A 228 -46.66 -38.53 18.42
C SER A 228 -46.50 -40.05 18.43
N GLU A 229 -45.28 -40.58 18.62
CA GLU A 229 -45.06 -42.01 18.80
C GLU A 229 -45.75 -42.56 20.05
N THR A 230 -45.78 -41.78 21.13
CA THR A 230 -46.45 -42.16 22.38
C THR A 230 -47.96 -42.19 22.19
N GLU A 231 -48.54 -41.15 21.59
CA GLU A 231 -49.97 -41.08 21.25
C GLU A 231 -50.38 -42.24 20.34
N LEU A 232 -49.59 -42.55 19.31
CA LEU A 232 -49.85 -43.69 18.41
C LEU A 232 -49.84 -45.03 19.16
N ARG A 233 -48.91 -45.22 20.11
CA ARG A 233 -48.88 -46.44 20.94
C ARG A 233 -50.11 -46.57 21.82
N GLU A 234 -50.58 -45.46 22.40
CA GLU A 234 -51.81 -45.43 23.21
C GLU A 234 -53.04 -45.76 22.36
N ILE A 235 -53.16 -45.18 21.17
CA ILE A 235 -54.24 -45.47 20.21
C ILE A 235 -54.22 -46.97 19.84
N ILE A 236 -53.05 -47.53 19.51
CA ILE A 236 -52.91 -48.96 19.19
C ILE A 236 -53.33 -49.83 20.38
N ALA A 237 -52.92 -49.48 21.60
CA ALA A 237 -53.28 -50.21 22.81
C ALA A 237 -54.80 -50.16 23.08
N SER A 238 -55.40 -48.99 22.92
CA SER A 238 -56.85 -48.78 23.04
C SER A 238 -57.62 -49.61 22.01
N ASN A 239 -57.21 -49.58 20.74
CA ASN A 239 -57.84 -50.37 19.67
C ASN A 239 -57.74 -51.88 19.96
N LYS A 240 -56.59 -52.37 20.43
CA LYS A 240 -56.45 -53.78 20.84
C LYS A 240 -57.39 -54.16 21.99
N GLN A 241 -57.60 -53.26 22.96
CA GLN A 241 -58.55 -53.50 24.03
C GLN A 241 -59.99 -53.52 23.51
N PHE A 242 -60.33 -52.63 22.58
CA PHE A 242 -61.64 -52.60 21.95
C PHE A 242 -61.93 -53.89 21.16
N GLU A 243 -61.00 -54.32 20.30
CA GLU A 243 -61.11 -55.59 19.56
C GLU A 243 -61.23 -56.81 20.49
N LYS A 244 -60.56 -56.79 21.65
CA LYS A 244 -60.68 -57.86 22.63
C LYS A 244 -62.07 -57.86 23.28
N LYS A 245 -62.57 -56.70 23.71
CA LYS A 245 -63.91 -56.56 24.26
C LYS A 245 -64.99 -57.00 23.27
N GLU A 246 -64.87 -56.61 22.00
CA GLU A 246 -65.80 -57.02 20.95
C GLU A 246 -65.76 -58.54 20.71
N ARG A 247 -64.56 -59.14 20.67
CA ARG A 247 -64.42 -60.60 20.58
C ARG A 247 -64.99 -61.34 21.79
N ASP A 248 -64.81 -60.82 22.99
CA ASP A 248 -65.34 -61.40 24.22
C ASP A 248 -66.88 -61.30 24.26
N LEU A 249 -67.45 -60.15 23.83
CA LEU A 249 -68.90 -59.97 23.69
C LEU A 249 -69.50 -60.96 22.68
N LEU A 250 -68.91 -61.07 21.48
CA LEU A 250 -69.37 -62.02 20.46
C LEU A 250 -69.29 -63.48 20.94
N ARG A 251 -68.26 -63.82 21.73
CA ARG A 251 -68.12 -65.15 22.34
C ARG A 251 -69.22 -65.41 23.36
N ASP A 252 -69.50 -64.44 24.23
CA ASP A 252 -70.53 -64.57 25.27
C ASP A 252 -71.93 -64.66 24.66
N GLU A 253 -72.20 -63.90 23.60
CA GLU A 253 -73.44 -63.99 22.83
C GLU A 253 -73.60 -65.38 22.20
N TYR A 254 -72.58 -65.87 21.50
CA TYR A 254 -72.56 -67.23 20.92
C TYR A 254 -72.77 -68.33 21.97
N GLN A 255 -72.10 -68.25 23.12
CA GLN A 255 -72.28 -69.21 24.21
C GLN A 255 -73.68 -69.17 24.83
N THR A 256 -74.28 -67.98 24.90
CA THR A 256 -75.65 -67.78 25.38
C THR A 256 -76.65 -68.41 24.43
N ASP A 257 -76.46 -68.22 23.12
CA ASP A 257 -77.33 -68.82 22.10
C ASP A 257 -77.20 -70.34 22.05
N ILE A 258 -75.99 -70.89 22.18
CA ILE A 258 -75.82 -72.35 22.34
C ILE A 258 -76.55 -72.87 23.58
N ARG A 259 -76.48 -72.18 24.71
CA ARG A 259 -77.18 -72.60 25.93
C ARG A 259 -78.70 -72.60 25.74
N LYS A 260 -79.24 -71.55 25.11
CA LYS A 260 -80.66 -71.48 24.75
C LYS A 260 -81.04 -72.64 23.84
N MET A 261 -80.27 -72.89 22.78
CA MET A 261 -80.53 -73.99 21.84
C MET A 261 -80.51 -75.36 22.53
N LYS A 262 -79.52 -75.63 23.39
CA LYS A 262 -79.47 -76.85 24.20
C LYS A 262 -80.69 -76.99 25.11
N SER A 263 -81.11 -75.91 25.78
CA SER A 263 -82.31 -75.92 26.62
C SER A 263 -83.56 -76.23 25.80
N THR A 264 -83.73 -75.60 24.64
CA THR A 264 -84.87 -75.86 23.75
C THR A 264 -84.86 -77.30 23.24
N LEU A 265 -83.69 -77.84 22.88
CA LEU A 265 -83.55 -79.24 22.47
C LEU A 265 -83.93 -80.21 23.60
N ILE A 266 -83.48 -79.95 24.83
CA ILE A 266 -83.85 -80.76 26.01
C ILE A 266 -85.36 -80.73 26.24
N ILE A 267 -85.99 -79.56 26.16
CA ILE A 267 -87.46 -79.43 26.30
C ILE A 267 -88.18 -80.21 25.19
N PHE A 268 -87.72 -80.11 23.95
CA PHE A 268 -88.32 -80.81 22.82
C PHE A 268 -88.17 -82.34 22.96
N CYS A 269 -86.97 -82.82 23.29
CA CYS A 269 -86.72 -84.24 23.55
C CYS A 269 -87.52 -84.77 24.76
N GLY A 270 -87.61 -83.99 25.85
CA GLY A 270 -88.43 -84.33 27.01
C GLY A 270 -89.92 -84.40 26.67
N SER A 271 -90.39 -83.52 25.78
CA SER A 271 -91.78 -83.54 25.30
C SER A 271 -92.07 -84.77 24.44
N ILE A 272 -91.14 -85.15 23.55
CA ILE A 272 -91.25 -86.38 22.76
C ILE A 272 -91.25 -87.62 23.67
N ALA A 273 -90.34 -87.67 24.65
CA ALA A 273 -90.27 -88.76 25.61
C ALA A 273 -91.57 -88.86 26.44
N ALA A 274 -92.13 -87.74 26.88
CA ALA A 274 -93.41 -87.71 27.56
C ALA A 274 -94.53 -88.26 26.68
N VAL A 275 -94.66 -87.81 25.43
CA VAL A 275 -95.67 -88.32 24.48
C VAL A 275 -95.50 -89.83 24.24
N ALA A 276 -94.26 -90.31 24.08
CA ALA A 276 -93.97 -91.72 23.92
C ALA A 276 -94.38 -92.54 25.17
N ILE A 277 -94.11 -92.04 26.38
CA ILE A 277 -94.53 -92.67 27.64
C ILE A 277 -96.06 -92.69 27.75
N THR A 278 -96.75 -91.59 27.44
CA THR A 278 -98.22 -91.53 27.49
C THR A 278 -98.84 -92.49 26.48
N ALA A 279 -98.29 -92.59 25.27
CA ALA A 279 -98.72 -93.56 24.27
C ALA A 279 -98.50 -95.01 24.74
N LEU A 280 -97.38 -95.29 25.40
CA LEU A 280 -97.07 -96.61 25.93
C LEU A 280 -97.99 -97.00 27.10
N ILE A 281 -98.31 -96.06 28.00
CA ILE A 281 -99.31 -96.25 29.06
C ILE A 281 -100.70 -96.50 28.46
N LEU A 282 -101.11 -95.73 27.44
CA LEU A 282 -102.39 -95.97 26.76
C LEU A 282 -102.45 -97.36 26.10
N SER A 283 -101.34 -97.85 25.54
CA SER A 283 -101.27 -99.19 24.95
C SER A 283 -101.29 -100.34 25.97
N ILE A 284 -101.13 -100.06 27.28
CA ILE A 284 -101.22 -101.06 28.35
C ILE A 284 -102.64 -101.08 28.97
N VAL A 285 -103.41 -99.99 28.83
CA VAL A 285 -104.74 -99.81 29.42
C VAL A 285 -105.89 -100.12 28.44
N LEU A 286 -105.59 -100.27 27.15
CA LEU A 286 -106.48 -100.79 26.10
C LEU A 286 -106.25 -102.29 25.89
#